data_AF-A0A358M8P5-F1
#
_entry.id   AF-A0A358M8P5-F1
#
_cell.length_a   1.000
_cell.length_b   1.000
_cell.length_c   1.000
_cell.angle_alpha   90.00
_cell.angle_beta   90.00
_cell.angle_gamma   90.00
#
_symmetry.space_group_name_H-M   'P 1'
#
loop_
_entity.id
_entity.type
_entity.pdbx_description
1 polymer ?
#
loop_
_entity_poly.entity_id
_entity_poly.type
_entity_poly.pdbx_seq_one_letter_code
_entity_poly.pdbx_strand_id
1 'polypeptide(L)'
;EPVNRYVISPRRTGDLKEEGVFFVDFGKELIGGIGLEIDAPEAAEIIVRFGEELENGRVRYRMRTGNCYEETWRLKSGRNRLENTGMKTFRYVELLNLPASPARIWGTAIRQEFDETASCFESSSTLLNRIYDFTKYTVKATNQDLYVDSQSRERGAYEGDALINMLSAYAVEDRYALARFTALYLNTHRTWPAEYALISILIAWEDYLYTGDASLLRSDYELLQGKLFPEEYADCRGLYGRGILQKGNVNAVLVDWPASERDGYAWEESEYNTVLNCMVYKALRCLSQIAQVLNKTEDMQRMERRADELKASLISLLYAPEQGAFYDGLCADRTPARHFSQHASAFALYCGVYEGDEMRRALISFLKKQGKIKMSVYGAFYLLEGLYAAGAGDYAAELLLQEDTADGARTWAYMLEKGATITTEAWNPTNKPNMTFSHPWGSAPASQIVRGIFGIRPLEPGFGRFQVWIQAGTLQKASVTAPTVKGPICVSF
;
A
#
# COMPACT_ATOMS: atom_id res chain seq x y z
N GLU A 1 -17.27 8.66 -7.48
CA GLU A 1 -18.54 7.90 -7.55
C GLU A 1 -19.11 7.75 -6.15
N PRO A 2 -20.42 7.55 -5.96
CA PRO A 2 -20.97 7.41 -4.62
C PRO A 2 -20.56 6.08 -3.98
N VAL A 3 -20.30 6.13 -2.67
CA VAL A 3 -20.19 4.92 -1.84
C VAL A 3 -21.58 4.31 -1.65
N ASN A 4 -21.69 3.00 -1.86
CA ASN A 4 -22.94 2.24 -1.80
C ASN A 4 -22.90 1.15 -0.73
N ARG A 5 -24.08 0.62 -0.41
CA ARG A 5 -24.28 -0.53 0.49
C ARG A 5 -24.54 -1.79 -0.32
N TYR A 6 -23.77 -2.84 -0.07
CA TYR A 6 -23.92 -4.15 -0.71
C TYR A 6 -24.26 -5.21 0.32
N VAL A 7 -25.36 -5.92 0.11
CA VAL A 7 -25.77 -7.03 0.98
C VAL A 7 -24.91 -8.26 0.69
N ILE A 8 -24.26 -8.79 1.71
CA ILE A 8 -23.38 -9.95 1.65
C ILE A 8 -23.99 -11.08 2.47
N SER A 9 -24.15 -12.26 1.87
CA SER A 9 -24.54 -13.45 2.62
C SER A 9 -23.35 -14.03 3.38
N PRO A 10 -23.53 -14.50 4.63
CA PRO A 10 -22.50 -15.27 5.31
C PRO A 10 -22.10 -16.50 4.51
N ARG A 11 -20.81 -16.85 4.55
CA ARG A 11 -20.32 -18.11 4.00
C ARG A 11 -20.71 -19.29 4.89
N ARG A 12 -20.71 -19.07 6.20
CA ARG A 12 -21.06 -20.08 7.20
C ARG A 12 -21.74 -19.43 8.40
N THR A 13 -22.77 -20.10 8.91
CA THR A 13 -23.44 -19.75 10.17
C THR A 13 -23.68 -21.01 10.99
N GLY A 14 -23.70 -20.91 12.31
CA GLY A 14 -24.17 -22.00 13.17
C GLY A 14 -23.85 -21.81 14.65
N ASP A 15 -24.50 -22.62 15.48
CA ASP A 15 -24.27 -22.62 16.91
C ASP A 15 -22.90 -23.22 17.24
N LEU A 16 -22.10 -22.48 18.00
CA LEU A 16 -21.01 -23.06 18.76
C LEU A 16 -21.65 -23.74 19.98
N LYS A 17 -21.93 -25.03 19.83
CA LYS A 17 -22.79 -25.86 20.69
C LYS A 17 -22.46 -25.83 22.19
N GLU A 18 -21.29 -25.32 22.59
CA GLU A 18 -20.83 -25.38 23.97
C GLU A 18 -21.18 -24.13 24.80
N GLU A 19 -21.65 -23.01 24.22
CA GLU A 19 -21.73 -21.74 24.98
C GLU A 19 -22.91 -20.78 24.66
N GLY A 20 -23.96 -21.20 23.95
CA GLY A 20 -25.07 -20.29 23.63
C GLY A 20 -24.65 -19.13 22.72
N VAL A 21 -23.67 -19.38 21.86
CA VAL A 21 -23.07 -18.43 20.92
C VAL A 21 -23.41 -18.85 19.50
N PHE A 22 -24.00 -17.93 18.74
CA PHE A 22 -24.22 -18.11 17.31
C PHE A 22 -23.09 -17.46 16.53
N PHE A 23 -22.37 -18.25 15.74
CA PHE A 23 -21.20 -17.81 15.00
C PHE A 23 -21.51 -17.57 13.53
N VAL A 24 -20.86 -16.55 12.96
CA VAL A 24 -20.98 -16.14 11.57
C VAL A 24 -19.59 -15.92 10.98
N ASP A 25 -19.29 -16.57 9.85
CA ASP A 25 -18.11 -16.30 9.02
C ASP A 25 -18.58 -15.83 7.64
N PHE A 26 -18.22 -14.60 7.27
CA PHE A 26 -18.51 -14.04 5.94
C PHE A 26 -17.60 -14.58 4.84
N GLY A 27 -16.58 -15.37 5.19
CA GLY A 27 -15.62 -15.97 4.27
C GLY A 27 -14.54 -15.01 3.81
N LYS A 28 -14.85 -13.72 3.72
CA LYS A 28 -13.92 -12.61 3.55
C LYS A 28 -14.29 -11.47 4.48
N GLU A 29 -13.29 -10.69 4.82
CA GLU A 29 -13.42 -9.47 5.60
C GLU A 29 -14.20 -8.41 4.83
N LEU A 30 -15.08 -7.71 5.52
CA LEU A 30 -15.92 -6.66 4.98
C LEU A 30 -15.82 -5.41 5.86
N ILE A 31 -15.97 -4.27 5.21
CA ILE A 31 -16.02 -2.96 5.86
C ILE A 31 -17.47 -2.50 5.82
N GLY A 32 -18.10 -2.32 6.98
CA GLY A 32 -19.49 -1.89 7.09
C GLY A 32 -20.18 -2.46 8.32
N GLY A 33 -21.29 -3.17 8.15
CA GLY A 33 -22.12 -3.66 9.26
C GLY A 33 -22.70 -5.04 9.03
N ILE A 34 -23.55 -5.48 9.95
CA ILE A 34 -24.41 -6.65 9.82
C ILE A 34 -25.87 -6.26 10.04
N GLY A 35 -26.76 -7.09 9.52
CA GLY A 35 -28.17 -7.08 9.89
C GLY A 35 -28.69 -8.46 10.26
N LEU A 36 -29.78 -8.42 11.02
CA LEU A 36 -30.41 -9.55 11.67
C LEU A 36 -31.94 -9.44 11.52
N GLU A 37 -32.57 -10.53 11.07
CA GLU A 37 -34.00 -10.76 11.23
C GLU A 37 -34.20 -11.95 12.17
N ILE A 38 -35.03 -11.76 13.20
CA ILE A 38 -35.30 -12.75 14.24
C ILE A 38 -36.72 -12.57 14.78
N ASP A 39 -37.38 -13.69 15.07
CA ASP A 39 -38.65 -13.70 15.83
C ASP A 39 -38.31 -14.08 17.27
N ALA A 40 -38.34 -13.10 18.17
CA ALA A 40 -37.92 -13.27 19.55
C ALA A 40 -39.14 -13.63 20.42
N PRO A 41 -39.14 -14.76 21.15
CA PRO A 41 -40.28 -15.13 22.00
C PRO A 41 -40.59 -14.07 23.07
N GLU A 42 -39.55 -13.43 23.59
CA GLU A 42 -39.64 -12.34 24.57
C GLU A 42 -38.66 -11.22 24.24
N ALA A 43 -38.80 -10.08 24.92
CA ALA A 43 -37.82 -9.00 24.82
C ALA A 43 -36.49 -9.48 25.41
N ALA A 44 -35.41 -9.29 24.67
CA ALA A 44 -34.09 -9.78 25.04
C ALA A 44 -33.00 -8.76 24.68
N GLU A 45 -31.90 -8.81 25.41
CA GLU A 45 -30.70 -8.06 25.08
C GLU A 45 -29.64 -9.03 24.55
N ILE A 46 -29.18 -8.81 23.33
CA ILE A 46 -28.15 -9.63 22.68
C ILE A 46 -26.84 -8.84 22.59
N ILE A 47 -25.73 -9.57 22.61
CA ILE A 47 -24.40 -8.99 22.42
C ILE A 47 -23.90 -9.39 21.03
N VAL A 48 -23.41 -8.42 20.28
CA VAL A 48 -22.84 -8.60 18.94
C VAL A 48 -21.35 -8.27 19.00
N ARG A 49 -20.51 -9.26 18.71
CA ARG A 49 -19.06 -9.13 18.69
C ARG A 49 -18.54 -9.31 17.28
N PHE A 50 -17.63 -8.45 16.85
CA PHE A 50 -17.03 -8.48 15.50
C PHE A 50 -15.52 -8.63 15.60
N GLY A 51 -14.89 -9.28 14.62
CA GLY A 51 -13.44 -9.36 14.56
C GLY A 51 -12.91 -9.70 13.17
N GLU A 52 -11.70 -9.22 12.88
CA GLU A 52 -10.92 -9.59 11.69
C GLU A 52 -10.33 -11.01 11.86
N GLU A 53 -10.07 -11.42 13.10
CA GLU A 53 -9.40 -12.67 13.48
C GLU A 53 -10.23 -13.51 14.46
N LEU A 54 -9.81 -14.77 14.62
CA LEU A 54 -10.24 -15.65 15.69
C LEU A 54 -9.12 -15.82 16.73
N GLU A 55 -9.49 -15.92 18.02
CA GLU A 55 -8.62 -16.28 19.14
C GLU A 55 -9.25 -17.48 19.86
N ASN A 56 -8.55 -18.62 19.89
CA ASN A 56 -9.03 -19.87 20.49
C ASN A 56 -10.42 -20.32 19.98
N GLY A 57 -10.67 -20.16 18.67
CA GLY A 57 -11.94 -20.50 18.04
C GLY A 57 -13.08 -19.50 18.28
N ARG A 58 -12.81 -18.38 18.95
CA ARG A 58 -13.76 -17.31 19.25
C ARG A 58 -13.41 -16.03 18.51
N VAL A 59 -14.38 -15.14 18.31
CA VAL A 59 -14.14 -13.85 17.67
C VAL A 59 -13.24 -12.98 18.54
N ARG A 60 -12.13 -12.49 17.98
CA ARG A 60 -11.24 -11.55 18.66
C ARG A 60 -11.83 -10.13 18.61
N TYR A 61 -12.84 -9.87 19.43
CA TYR A 61 -13.54 -8.57 19.46
C TYR A 61 -12.77 -7.46 20.19
N ARG A 62 -11.84 -7.83 21.07
CA ARG A 62 -10.81 -6.93 21.58
C ARG A 62 -9.66 -6.95 20.58
N MET A 63 -9.77 -6.09 19.58
CA MET A 63 -8.91 -6.07 18.41
C MET A 63 -7.45 -5.79 18.80
N ARG A 64 -6.50 -6.29 17.99
CA ARG A 64 -5.06 -6.00 18.14
C ARG A 64 -4.76 -4.51 18.15
N THR A 65 -5.51 -3.76 17.35
CA THR A 65 -5.47 -2.31 17.20
C THR A 65 -5.96 -1.53 18.42
N GLY A 66 -6.43 -2.22 19.48
CA GLY A 66 -6.83 -1.62 20.75
C GLY A 66 -8.31 -1.22 20.84
N ASN A 67 -9.04 -1.19 19.72
CA ASN A 67 -10.50 -0.98 19.73
C ASN A 67 -11.26 -2.24 20.18
N CYS A 68 -12.43 -2.02 20.80
CA CYS A 68 -13.36 -3.08 21.18
C CYS A 68 -14.56 -3.05 20.22
N TYR A 69 -14.77 -4.12 19.47
CA TYR A 69 -15.91 -4.28 18.56
C TYR A 69 -16.98 -5.17 19.20
N GLU A 70 -17.65 -4.60 20.20
CA GLU A 70 -18.80 -5.19 20.87
C GLU A 70 -19.95 -4.17 20.86
N GLU A 71 -21.16 -4.64 20.56
CA GLU A 71 -22.38 -3.85 20.58
C GLU A 71 -23.46 -4.60 21.37
N THR A 72 -24.38 -3.85 21.96
CA THR A 72 -25.55 -4.37 22.68
C THR A 72 -26.81 -4.00 21.91
N TRP A 73 -27.58 -4.99 21.48
CA TRP A 73 -28.82 -4.77 20.74
C TRP A 73 -30.01 -5.26 21.56
N ARG A 74 -31.11 -4.49 21.56
CA ARG A 74 -32.34 -4.82 22.29
C ARG A 74 -33.43 -5.25 21.33
N LEU A 75 -33.91 -6.46 21.53
CA LEU A 75 -35.01 -7.07 20.79
C LEU A 75 -36.33 -6.83 21.54
N LYS A 76 -37.42 -6.64 20.80
CA LYS A 76 -38.79 -6.71 21.31
C LYS A 76 -39.30 -8.14 21.19
N SER A 77 -40.32 -8.52 21.95
CA SER A 77 -41.06 -9.76 21.66
C SER A 77 -41.70 -9.68 20.27
N GLY A 78 -41.70 -10.79 19.54
CA GLY A 78 -42.15 -10.91 18.16
C GLY A 78 -41.05 -10.60 17.13
N ARG A 79 -41.47 -10.16 15.94
CA ARG A 79 -40.58 -9.94 14.80
C ARG A 79 -39.69 -8.71 14.98
N ASN A 80 -38.39 -8.91 14.81
CA ASN A 80 -37.39 -7.85 14.81
C ASN A 80 -36.60 -7.85 13.49
N ARG A 81 -36.21 -6.65 13.04
CA ARG A 81 -35.24 -6.42 11.99
C ARG A 81 -34.30 -5.32 12.44
N LEU A 82 -33.03 -5.65 12.63
CA LEU A 82 -32.00 -4.72 13.08
C LEU A 82 -30.83 -4.72 12.09
N GLU A 83 -30.17 -3.57 11.98
CA GLU A 83 -28.92 -3.39 11.24
C GLU A 83 -28.10 -2.35 12.01
N ASN A 84 -26.80 -2.58 12.22
CA ASN A 84 -25.96 -1.53 12.77
C ASN A 84 -25.60 -0.51 11.69
N THR A 85 -25.61 0.76 12.08
CA THR A 85 -25.18 1.87 11.20
C THR A 85 -23.71 2.24 11.41
N GLY A 86 -23.03 1.63 12.39
CA GLY A 86 -21.61 1.84 12.65
C GLY A 86 -20.76 1.05 11.67
N MET A 87 -19.78 1.71 11.05
CA MET A 87 -18.81 1.05 10.19
C MET A 87 -17.76 0.31 11.03
N LYS A 88 -17.64 -0.98 10.79
CA LYS A 88 -16.69 -1.92 11.40
C LYS A 88 -15.92 -2.65 10.29
N THR A 89 -14.72 -3.09 10.61
CA THR A 89 -13.94 -3.99 9.75
C THR A 89 -13.91 -5.37 10.38
N PHE A 90 -14.45 -6.38 9.71
CA PHE A 90 -14.57 -7.71 10.29
C PHE A 90 -14.84 -8.79 9.24
N ARG A 91 -14.48 -10.03 9.58
CA ARG A 91 -14.88 -11.24 8.85
C ARG A 91 -15.81 -12.11 9.69
N TYR A 92 -15.57 -12.12 11.00
CA TYR A 92 -16.23 -13.02 11.93
C TYR A 92 -17.14 -12.25 12.88
N VAL A 93 -18.29 -12.83 13.21
CA VAL A 93 -19.24 -12.28 14.18
C VAL A 93 -19.71 -13.36 15.15
N GLU A 94 -19.83 -12.99 16.42
CA GLU A 94 -20.53 -13.76 17.45
C GLU A 94 -21.77 -13.00 17.91
N LEU A 95 -22.90 -13.70 17.97
CA LEU A 95 -24.13 -13.25 18.60
C LEU A 95 -24.35 -14.06 19.87
N LEU A 96 -24.40 -13.40 21.02
CA LEU A 96 -24.60 -14.02 22.33
C LEU A 96 -25.99 -13.68 22.87
N ASN A 97 -26.52 -14.56 23.71
CA ASN A 97 -27.83 -14.42 24.36
C ASN A 97 -29.00 -14.33 23.36
N LEU A 98 -28.86 -14.93 22.17
CA LEU A 98 -29.95 -14.99 21.21
C LEU A 98 -31.14 -15.77 21.79
N PRO A 99 -32.36 -15.19 21.81
CA PRO A 99 -33.53 -15.86 22.38
C PRO A 99 -34.16 -16.89 21.42
N ALA A 100 -33.74 -16.90 20.15
CA ALA A 100 -34.16 -17.81 19.10
C ALA A 100 -33.12 -17.84 17.98
N SER A 101 -33.20 -18.84 17.10
CA SER A 101 -32.37 -18.86 15.88
C SER A 101 -32.75 -17.71 14.95
N PRO A 102 -31.77 -16.98 14.39
CA PRO A 102 -32.01 -15.95 13.37
C PRO A 102 -32.74 -16.51 12.15
N ALA A 103 -33.78 -15.80 11.69
CA ALA A 103 -34.44 -16.09 10.42
C ALA A 103 -33.56 -15.70 9.23
N ARG A 104 -32.76 -14.63 9.40
CA ARG A 104 -31.78 -14.17 8.41
C ARG A 104 -30.66 -13.40 9.07
N ILE A 105 -29.44 -13.58 8.56
CA ILE A 105 -28.27 -12.74 8.85
C ILE A 105 -27.67 -12.30 7.52
N TRP A 106 -27.25 -11.04 7.44
CA TRP A 106 -26.49 -10.51 6.32
C TRP A 106 -25.41 -9.55 6.79
N GLY A 107 -24.40 -9.35 5.96
CA GLY A 107 -23.43 -8.27 6.06
C GLY A 107 -23.84 -7.13 5.13
N THR A 108 -23.46 -5.91 5.47
CA THR A 108 -23.62 -4.72 4.65
C THR A 108 -22.22 -4.17 4.39
N ALA A 109 -21.64 -4.47 3.23
CA ALA A 109 -20.36 -3.89 2.81
C ALA A 109 -20.57 -2.47 2.26
N ILE A 110 -19.74 -1.53 2.70
CA ILE A 110 -19.79 -0.10 2.36
C ILE A 110 -18.56 0.26 1.54
N ARG A 111 -18.73 0.42 0.23
CA ARG A 111 -17.65 0.69 -0.74
C ARG A 111 -18.19 1.32 -2.03
N GLN A 112 -17.32 1.79 -2.92
CA GLN A 112 -17.67 2.13 -4.29
C GLN A 112 -18.03 0.89 -5.10
N GLU A 113 -18.67 1.11 -6.25
CA GLU A 113 -18.88 0.05 -7.24
C GLU A 113 -17.52 -0.51 -7.71
N PHE A 114 -17.50 -1.80 -8.02
CA PHE A 114 -16.29 -2.47 -8.50
C PHE A 114 -16.71 -3.48 -9.57
N ASP A 115 -16.17 -3.32 -10.77
CA ASP A 115 -16.41 -4.24 -11.88
C ASP A 115 -15.44 -5.43 -11.79
N GLU A 116 -15.97 -6.59 -11.41
CA GLU A 116 -15.19 -7.83 -11.30
C GLU A 116 -14.58 -8.29 -12.63
N THR A 117 -15.13 -7.83 -13.76
CA THR A 117 -14.75 -8.25 -15.11
C THR A 117 -13.76 -7.32 -15.79
N ALA A 118 -13.51 -6.13 -15.24
CA ALA A 118 -12.59 -5.13 -15.81
C ALA A 118 -11.13 -5.62 -15.88
N SER A 119 -10.77 -6.58 -15.01
CA SER A 119 -9.43 -7.14 -14.95
C SER A 119 -9.45 -8.64 -14.69
N CYS A 120 -8.48 -9.35 -15.24
CA CYS A 120 -8.26 -10.76 -14.96
C CYS A 120 -6.77 -11.10 -15.00
N PHE A 121 -6.38 -12.15 -14.28
CA PHE A 121 -5.04 -12.69 -14.30
C PHE A 121 -5.08 -14.19 -14.07
N GLU A 122 -4.24 -14.92 -14.80
CA GLU A 122 -4.00 -16.34 -14.61
C GLU A 122 -2.55 -16.65 -14.95
N SER A 123 -1.92 -17.57 -14.22
CA SER A 123 -0.56 -18.00 -14.47
C SER A 123 -0.32 -19.47 -14.12
N SER A 124 0.87 -19.97 -14.47
CA SER A 124 1.38 -21.27 -14.03
C SER A 124 1.62 -21.36 -12.52
N SER A 125 1.62 -20.24 -11.78
CA SER A 125 1.81 -20.23 -10.32
C SER A 125 0.47 -20.12 -9.60
N THR A 126 0.10 -21.16 -8.87
CA THR A 126 -1.12 -21.17 -8.04
C THR A 126 -1.05 -20.12 -6.93
N LEU A 127 0.13 -19.93 -6.33
CA LEU A 127 0.36 -18.88 -5.33
C LEU A 127 0.14 -17.49 -5.92
N LEU A 128 0.68 -17.21 -7.11
CA LEU A 128 0.53 -15.88 -7.73
C LEU A 128 -0.93 -15.58 -8.09
N ASN A 129 -1.67 -16.58 -8.55
CA ASN A 129 -3.10 -16.44 -8.84
C ASN A 129 -3.87 -16.09 -7.54
N ARG A 130 -3.55 -16.77 -6.43
CA ARG A 130 -4.15 -16.45 -5.11
C ARG A 130 -3.76 -15.05 -4.61
N ILE A 131 -2.51 -14.63 -4.82
CA ILE A 131 -2.03 -13.28 -4.45
C ILE A 131 -2.76 -12.21 -5.28
N TYR A 132 -2.98 -12.45 -6.58
CA TYR A 132 -3.77 -11.55 -7.42
C TYR A 132 -5.21 -11.41 -6.90
N ASP A 133 -5.91 -12.52 -6.64
CA ASP A 133 -7.28 -12.49 -6.11
C ASP A 133 -7.37 -11.79 -4.75
N PHE A 134 -6.35 -11.98 -3.91
CA PHE A 134 -6.24 -11.35 -2.59
C PHE A 134 -6.06 -9.84 -2.67
N THR A 135 -5.17 -9.38 -3.54
CA THR A 135 -4.89 -7.95 -3.71
C THR A 135 -5.98 -7.24 -4.51
N LYS A 136 -6.58 -7.88 -5.52
CA LYS A 136 -7.79 -7.40 -6.21
C LYS A 136 -8.97 -7.24 -5.24
N TYR A 137 -9.19 -8.22 -4.36
CA TYR A 137 -10.23 -8.10 -3.35
C TYR A 137 -9.93 -6.99 -2.33
N THR A 138 -8.64 -6.80 -1.99
CA THR A 138 -8.23 -5.70 -1.11
C THR A 138 -8.67 -4.35 -1.69
N VAL A 139 -8.31 -4.05 -2.94
CA VAL A 139 -8.75 -2.81 -3.63
C VAL A 139 -10.27 -2.68 -3.58
N LYS A 140 -11.00 -3.73 -4.01
CA LYS A 140 -12.47 -3.73 -4.00
C LYS A 140 -13.04 -3.40 -2.63
N ALA A 141 -12.54 -4.05 -1.58
CA ALA A 141 -13.10 -3.95 -0.24
C ALA A 141 -12.81 -2.61 0.43
N THR A 142 -11.70 -1.95 0.09
CA THR A 142 -11.23 -0.71 0.71
C THR A 142 -11.57 0.56 -0.08
N ASN A 143 -12.05 0.45 -1.32
CA ASN A 143 -12.49 1.59 -2.13
C ASN A 143 -13.73 2.27 -1.51
N GLN A 144 -13.54 3.36 -0.78
CA GLN A 144 -14.61 4.13 -0.14
C GLN A 144 -14.67 5.55 -0.68
N ASP A 145 -14.85 6.57 0.14
CA ASP A 145 -14.88 7.97 -0.27
C ASP A 145 -13.48 8.59 -0.37
N LEU A 146 -12.52 8.06 0.38
CA LEU A 146 -11.09 8.37 0.31
C LEU A 146 -10.26 7.09 0.43
N TYR A 147 -9.06 7.07 -0.14
CA TYR A 147 -8.09 6.05 0.26
C TYR A 147 -7.59 6.35 1.67
N VAL A 148 -7.78 5.39 2.57
CA VAL A 148 -7.31 5.46 3.96
C VAL A 148 -6.42 4.27 4.30
N ASP A 149 -5.61 4.41 5.34
CA ASP A 149 -4.76 3.36 5.91
C ASP A 149 -5.58 2.12 6.28
N SER A 150 -6.65 2.31 7.06
CA SER A 150 -7.53 1.23 7.51
C SER A 150 -8.81 1.78 8.08
N GLN A 151 -9.91 1.06 7.86
CA GLN A 151 -11.18 1.38 8.53
C GLN A 151 -11.30 0.82 9.95
N SER A 152 -10.33 0.01 10.38
CA SER A 152 -10.34 -0.63 11.69
C SER A 152 -10.12 0.37 12.83
N ARG A 153 -9.15 1.28 12.68
CA ARG A 153 -8.73 2.24 13.72
C ARG A 153 -8.59 3.70 13.28
N GLU A 154 -7.60 4.07 12.46
CA GLU A 154 -7.27 5.50 12.24
C GLU A 154 -8.21 6.14 11.23
N ARG A 155 -8.51 5.43 10.13
CA ARG A 155 -9.35 5.93 9.03
C ARG A 155 -8.76 7.20 8.41
N GLY A 156 -7.43 7.30 8.41
CA GLY A 156 -6.67 8.45 7.94
C GLY A 156 -6.26 8.27 6.49
N ALA A 157 -6.40 9.31 5.67
CA ALA A 157 -5.76 9.34 4.37
C ALA A 157 -4.28 9.68 4.54
N TYR A 158 -3.40 8.85 4.02
CA TYR A 158 -1.95 9.00 4.09
C TYR A 158 -1.35 8.87 2.68
N GLU A 159 -0.38 9.73 2.34
CA GLU A 159 0.18 9.78 0.99
C GLU A 159 0.91 8.49 0.60
N GLY A 160 1.65 7.87 1.53
CA GLY A 160 2.32 6.59 1.28
C GLY A 160 1.34 5.48 0.90
N ASP A 161 0.24 5.37 1.64
CA ASP A 161 -0.86 4.45 1.39
C ASP A 161 -1.57 4.76 0.08
N ALA A 162 -1.86 6.04 -0.17
CA ALA A 162 -2.59 6.49 -1.35
C ALA A 162 -1.84 6.17 -2.65
N LEU A 163 -0.50 6.29 -2.68
CA LEU A 163 0.30 5.92 -3.86
C LEU A 163 0.16 4.43 -4.19
N ILE A 164 0.35 3.56 -3.19
CA ILE A 164 0.31 2.11 -3.39
C ILE A 164 -1.11 1.67 -3.75
N ASN A 165 -2.11 2.21 -3.05
CA ASN A 165 -3.52 1.89 -3.31
C ASN A 165 -3.95 2.36 -4.70
N MET A 166 -3.58 3.59 -5.10
CA MET A 166 -3.84 4.12 -6.44
C MET A 166 -3.25 3.21 -7.53
N LEU A 167 -1.98 2.86 -7.42
CA LEU A 167 -1.31 2.05 -8.45
C LEU A 167 -1.82 0.60 -8.48
N SER A 168 -2.28 0.08 -7.35
CA SER A 168 -2.92 -1.23 -7.26
C SER A 168 -4.34 -1.20 -7.83
N ALA A 169 -5.09 -0.13 -7.58
CA ALA A 169 -6.41 0.11 -8.17
C ALA A 169 -6.32 0.24 -9.69
N TYR A 170 -5.38 1.04 -10.20
CA TYR A 170 -5.18 1.22 -11.65
C TYR A 170 -4.75 -0.06 -12.38
N ALA A 171 -4.36 -1.12 -11.65
CA ALA A 171 -4.07 -2.43 -12.21
C ALA A 171 -5.32 -3.32 -12.34
N VAL A 172 -6.41 -3.01 -11.64
CA VAL A 172 -7.60 -3.88 -11.55
C VAL A 172 -8.93 -3.20 -11.91
N GLU A 173 -8.96 -1.87 -12.00
CA GLU A 173 -10.12 -1.06 -12.44
C GLU A 173 -9.70 0.15 -13.28
N ASP A 174 -10.62 0.68 -14.10
CA ASP A 174 -10.47 1.90 -14.91
C ASP A 174 -11.15 3.14 -14.28
N ARG A 175 -11.34 3.12 -12.95
CA ARG A 175 -12.00 4.18 -12.19
C ARG A 175 -10.98 5.04 -11.44
N TYR A 176 -10.66 6.20 -12.01
CA TYR A 176 -9.58 7.06 -11.52
C TYR A 176 -10.02 8.14 -10.51
N ALA A 177 -11.34 8.34 -10.35
CA ALA A 177 -11.88 9.47 -9.59
C ALA A 177 -11.56 9.41 -8.08
N LEU A 178 -11.53 8.21 -7.47
CA LEU A 178 -11.23 8.05 -6.04
C LEU A 178 -9.77 8.44 -5.73
N ALA A 179 -8.83 7.96 -6.54
CA ALA A 179 -7.42 8.33 -6.44
C ALA A 179 -7.22 9.84 -6.60
N ARG A 180 -7.81 10.44 -7.64
CA ARG A 180 -7.74 11.88 -7.89
C ARG A 180 -8.33 12.70 -6.73
N PHE A 181 -9.48 12.32 -6.23
CA PHE A 181 -10.10 13.02 -5.09
C PHE A 181 -9.23 12.91 -3.82
N THR A 182 -8.67 11.73 -3.56
CA THR A 182 -7.72 11.52 -2.45
C THR A 182 -6.48 12.40 -2.62
N ALA A 183 -5.92 12.51 -3.83
CA ALA A 183 -4.78 13.36 -4.11
C ALA A 183 -5.06 14.85 -3.81
N LEU A 184 -6.21 15.36 -4.28
CA LEU A 184 -6.66 16.74 -4.00
C LEU A 184 -6.83 16.98 -2.49
N TYR A 185 -7.38 16.01 -1.76
CA TYR A 185 -7.50 16.08 -0.30
C TYR A 185 -6.12 16.17 0.37
N LEU A 186 -5.20 15.25 0.04
CA LEU A 186 -3.85 15.18 0.63
C LEU A 186 -2.96 16.37 0.24
N ASN A 187 -3.20 16.99 -0.92
CA ASN A 187 -2.51 18.22 -1.30
C ASN A 187 -2.73 19.35 -0.28
N THR A 188 -3.92 19.41 0.32
CA THR A 188 -4.29 20.41 1.35
C THR A 188 -4.23 19.88 2.79
N HIS A 189 -4.23 18.56 2.99
CA HIS A 189 -4.21 17.89 4.29
C HIS A 189 -2.99 16.98 4.41
N ARG A 190 -1.80 17.56 4.20
CA ARG A 190 -0.56 16.78 4.23
C ARG A 190 -0.40 16.07 5.57
N THR A 191 0.13 14.85 5.56
CA THR A 191 0.42 14.10 6.78
C THR A 191 1.92 14.04 7.08
N TRP A 192 2.28 13.34 8.16
CA TRP A 192 3.66 12.89 8.39
C TRP A 192 3.82 11.51 7.75
N PRO A 193 5.03 11.11 7.33
CA PRO A 193 6.36 11.75 7.43
C PRO A 193 6.73 12.76 6.33
N ALA A 194 7.99 13.23 6.36
CA ALA A 194 8.60 14.01 5.28
C ALA A 194 8.41 13.40 3.89
N GLU A 195 8.67 12.10 3.75
CA GLU A 195 8.55 11.40 2.47
C GLU A 195 7.13 11.46 1.90
N TYR A 196 6.10 11.54 2.75
CA TYR A 196 4.70 11.57 2.32
C TYR A 196 4.34 12.88 1.60
N ALA A 197 4.90 14.01 2.06
CA ALA A 197 4.77 15.26 1.33
C ALA A 197 5.32 15.13 -0.10
N LEU A 198 6.50 14.50 -0.26
CA LEU A 198 7.11 14.26 -1.57
C LEU A 198 6.27 13.30 -2.43
N ILE A 199 5.68 12.28 -1.81
CA ILE A 199 4.81 11.31 -2.50
C ILE A 199 3.55 11.98 -3.10
N SER A 200 3.06 13.09 -2.53
CA SER A 200 1.97 13.87 -3.17
C SER A 200 2.30 14.27 -4.62
N ILE A 201 3.56 14.62 -4.90
CA ILE A 201 4.04 14.98 -6.25
C ILE A 201 4.01 13.75 -7.18
N LEU A 202 4.41 12.59 -6.66
CA LEU A 202 4.40 11.33 -7.41
C LEU A 202 2.97 10.89 -7.75
N ILE A 203 2.03 11.02 -6.80
CA ILE A 203 0.61 10.72 -7.01
C ILE A 203 0.05 11.60 -8.13
N ALA A 204 0.29 12.91 -8.07
CA ALA A 204 -0.16 13.85 -9.09
C ALA A 204 0.38 13.51 -10.49
N TRP A 205 1.65 13.12 -10.58
CA TRP A 205 2.28 12.72 -11.83
C TRP A 205 1.70 11.41 -12.40
N GLU A 206 1.57 10.37 -11.57
CA GLU A 206 0.99 9.08 -11.98
C GLU A 206 -0.49 9.23 -12.36
N ASP A 207 -1.28 10.05 -11.65
CA ASP A 207 -2.66 10.38 -12.03
C ASP A 207 -2.73 10.98 -13.44
N TYR A 208 -1.87 11.93 -13.77
CA TYR A 208 -1.79 12.49 -15.12
C TYR A 208 -1.37 11.44 -16.16
N LEU A 209 -0.36 10.61 -15.87
CA LEU A 209 0.08 9.58 -16.80
C LEU A 209 -1.00 8.55 -17.11
N TYR A 210 -1.77 8.12 -16.11
CA TYR A 210 -2.82 7.12 -16.28
C TYR A 210 -4.08 7.69 -16.92
N THR A 211 -4.46 8.92 -16.59
CA THR A 211 -5.72 9.51 -17.05
C THR A 211 -5.57 10.33 -18.33
N GLY A 212 -4.40 10.90 -18.58
CA GLY A 212 -4.18 11.90 -19.62
C GLY A 212 -4.71 13.30 -19.26
N ASP A 213 -5.28 13.48 -18.07
CA ASP A 213 -5.89 14.74 -17.64
C ASP A 213 -4.95 15.53 -16.72
N ALA A 214 -4.50 16.69 -17.21
CA ALA A 214 -3.61 17.60 -16.50
C ALA A 214 -4.35 18.58 -15.56
N SER A 215 -5.65 18.40 -15.31
CA SER A 215 -6.45 19.31 -14.48
C SER A 215 -5.90 19.46 -13.07
N LEU A 216 -5.61 18.35 -12.37
CA LEU A 216 -5.00 18.35 -11.04
C LEU A 216 -3.63 19.05 -11.06
N LEU A 217 -2.79 18.74 -12.06
CA LEU A 217 -1.48 19.38 -12.19
C LEU A 217 -1.62 20.90 -12.28
N ARG A 218 -2.59 21.39 -13.06
CA ARG A 218 -2.82 22.82 -13.26
C ARG A 218 -3.39 23.50 -12.02
N SER A 219 -4.34 22.87 -11.32
CA SER A 219 -4.98 23.46 -10.15
C SER A 219 -4.04 23.52 -8.95
N ASP A 220 -3.22 22.48 -8.77
CA ASP A 220 -2.48 22.28 -7.52
C ASP A 220 -0.98 22.53 -7.69
N TYR A 221 -0.51 23.04 -8.83
CA TYR A 221 0.92 23.20 -9.11
C TYR A 221 1.69 23.91 -7.99
N GLU A 222 1.16 25.00 -7.44
CA GLU A 222 1.79 25.76 -6.35
C GLU A 222 1.80 24.96 -5.04
N LEU A 223 0.73 24.20 -4.75
CA LEU A 223 0.68 23.28 -3.60
C LEU A 223 1.74 22.19 -3.74
N LEU A 224 1.87 21.61 -4.93
CA LEU A 224 2.86 20.58 -5.26
C LEU A 224 4.30 21.13 -5.15
N GLN A 225 4.55 22.36 -5.61
CA GLN A 225 5.83 23.04 -5.36
C GLN A 225 6.11 23.19 -3.87
N GLY A 226 5.10 23.57 -3.09
CA GLY A 226 5.18 23.68 -1.63
C GLY A 226 5.41 22.36 -0.89
N LYS A 227 5.30 21.20 -1.55
CA LYS A 227 5.64 19.89 -0.96
C LYS A 227 7.15 19.63 -0.91
N LEU A 228 7.94 20.31 -1.75
CA LEU A 228 9.40 20.24 -1.66
C LEU A 228 9.88 20.97 -0.41
N PHE A 229 11.00 20.51 0.14
CA PHE A 229 11.61 21.18 1.28
C PHE A 229 12.41 22.41 0.83
N PRO A 230 12.38 23.50 1.62
CA PRO A 230 13.18 24.69 1.37
C PRO A 230 14.67 24.39 1.11
N GLU A 231 15.26 25.09 0.15
CA GLU A 231 16.66 24.92 -0.27
C GLU A 231 17.67 25.22 0.83
N GLU A 232 17.31 26.07 1.79
CA GLU A 232 18.15 26.38 2.95
C GLU A 232 18.51 25.16 3.80
N TYR A 233 17.75 24.07 3.67
CA TYR A 233 18.00 22.83 4.38
C TYR A 233 18.96 21.86 3.66
N ALA A 234 19.33 22.20 2.42
CA ALA A 234 20.29 21.46 1.62
C ALA A 234 21.69 22.08 1.75
N ASP A 235 22.58 21.46 2.51
CA ASP A 235 23.85 22.09 2.92
C ASP A 235 25.10 21.21 2.85
N CYS A 236 24.94 19.92 2.57
CA CYS A 236 26.05 19.02 2.22
C CYS A 236 26.01 18.69 0.74
N ARG A 237 26.59 19.59 -0.09
CA ARG A 237 26.57 19.48 -1.56
C ARG A 237 25.14 19.28 -2.12
N GLY A 238 24.16 19.96 -1.53
CA GLY A 238 22.76 19.85 -1.94
C GLY A 238 21.99 18.67 -1.31
N LEU A 239 22.62 17.80 -0.53
CA LEU A 239 21.89 16.85 0.32
C LEU A 239 21.14 17.61 1.42
N TYR A 240 19.92 17.18 1.68
CA TYR A 240 19.08 17.67 2.76
C TYR A 240 19.49 17.02 4.08
N GLY A 241 19.83 17.85 5.07
CA GLY A 241 20.28 17.38 6.39
C GLY A 241 20.39 18.40 7.53
N ARG A 242 20.17 19.72 7.34
CA ARG A 242 20.34 20.78 8.38
C ARG A 242 19.50 20.66 9.66
N GLY A 243 19.62 19.58 10.44
CA GLY A 243 18.86 19.38 11.67
C GLY A 243 17.34 19.54 11.52
N ILE A 244 16.80 19.46 10.31
CA ILE A 244 15.37 19.45 10.05
C ILE A 244 14.90 18.05 9.72
N LEU A 245 13.58 17.84 9.76
CA LEU A 245 12.96 16.52 9.57
C LEU A 245 13.20 15.58 10.77
N GLN A 246 13.34 16.16 11.97
CA GLN A 246 13.57 15.45 13.21
C GLN A 246 12.32 14.72 13.72
N LYS A 247 12.57 13.69 14.53
CA LYS A 247 11.56 12.90 15.25
C LYS A 247 10.56 13.79 15.98
N GLY A 248 9.27 13.47 15.88
CA GLY A 248 8.23 14.12 16.68
C GLY A 248 7.61 15.38 16.06
N ASN A 249 7.92 15.72 14.80
CA ASN A 249 7.13 16.67 14.02
C ASN A 249 6.65 16.03 12.71
N VAL A 250 5.78 16.75 11.98
CA VAL A 250 5.18 16.33 10.70
C VAL A 250 6.21 16.00 9.62
N ASN A 251 7.44 16.50 9.75
CA ASN A 251 8.52 16.31 8.83
C ASN A 251 9.48 15.19 9.27
N ALA A 252 9.20 14.41 10.33
CA ALA A 252 10.08 13.31 10.72
C ALA A 252 10.32 12.34 9.54
N VAL A 253 11.56 11.87 9.36
CA VAL A 253 11.90 10.87 8.33
C VAL A 253 11.43 9.48 8.74
N LEU A 254 10.65 8.82 7.89
CA LEU A 254 10.10 7.49 8.19
C LEU A 254 11.05 6.36 7.80
N VAL A 255 11.62 6.37 6.60
CA VAL A 255 12.27 5.23 5.93
C VAL A 255 11.32 4.05 5.71
N ASP A 256 10.78 3.50 6.80
CA ASP A 256 9.85 2.39 6.83
C ASP A 256 9.03 2.33 8.13
N TRP A 257 7.93 1.57 8.11
CA TRP A 257 7.02 1.38 9.22
C TRP A 257 6.63 -0.09 9.47
N PRO A 258 6.65 -0.56 10.73
CA PRO A 258 7.16 0.10 11.94
C PRO A 258 8.68 0.24 11.93
N ALA A 259 9.24 0.95 12.91
CA ALA A 259 10.69 1.15 13.01
C ALA A 259 11.50 -0.16 13.11
N SER A 260 10.89 -1.24 13.64
CA SER A 260 11.48 -2.58 13.68
C SER A 260 11.67 -3.23 12.31
N GLU A 261 11.05 -2.69 11.26
CA GLU A 261 11.14 -3.19 9.87
C GLU A 261 12.15 -2.43 9.01
N ARG A 262 13.00 -1.61 9.63
CA ARG A 262 14.01 -0.81 8.92
C ARG A 262 15.31 -1.56 8.63
N ASP A 263 15.36 -2.89 8.79
CA ASP A 263 16.59 -3.67 8.57
C ASP A 263 17.81 -3.12 9.35
N GLY A 264 17.60 -2.62 10.58
CA GLY A 264 18.67 -2.01 11.37
C GLY A 264 19.22 -0.70 10.81
N TYR A 265 18.46 0.01 9.95
CA TYR A 265 18.85 1.29 9.36
C TYR A 265 19.49 2.22 10.39
N ALA A 266 20.67 2.77 10.07
CA ALA A 266 21.43 3.72 10.90
C ALA A 266 20.74 5.10 10.98
N TRP A 267 19.50 5.10 11.46
CA TRP A 267 18.57 6.22 11.40
C TRP A 267 19.01 7.36 12.32
N GLU A 268 19.52 7.02 13.50
CA GLU A 268 19.96 8.01 14.50
C GLU A 268 21.29 8.66 14.12
N GLU A 269 22.17 7.93 13.45
CA GLU A 269 23.46 8.46 12.99
C GLU A 269 23.34 9.29 11.71
N SER A 270 22.31 9.05 10.88
CA SER A 270 22.17 9.65 9.55
C SER A 270 21.57 11.07 9.60
N GLU A 271 22.41 12.09 9.69
CA GLU A 271 21.98 13.50 9.48
C GLU A 271 21.46 13.70 8.04
N TYR A 272 22.15 13.11 7.05
CA TYR A 272 21.74 13.13 5.66
C TYR A 272 21.23 11.74 5.26
N ASN A 273 19.94 11.50 5.46
CA ASN A 273 19.32 10.20 5.22
C ASN A 273 19.25 9.86 3.72
N THR A 274 19.76 8.70 3.32
CA THR A 274 19.80 8.25 1.92
C THR A 274 18.41 8.08 1.31
N VAL A 275 17.48 7.43 2.01
CA VAL A 275 16.12 7.18 1.50
C VAL A 275 15.38 8.49 1.26
N LEU A 276 15.41 9.40 2.22
CA LEU A 276 14.83 10.74 2.08
C LEU A 276 15.40 11.46 0.85
N ASN A 277 16.73 11.53 0.73
CA ASN A 277 17.36 12.26 -0.37
C ASN A 277 17.11 11.60 -1.74
N CYS A 278 16.98 10.27 -1.80
CA CYS A 278 16.49 9.58 -2.99
C CYS A 278 15.05 9.99 -3.35
N MET A 279 14.17 10.13 -2.35
CA MET A 279 12.80 10.58 -2.56
C MET A 279 12.73 12.04 -2.99
N VAL A 280 13.58 12.92 -2.45
CA VAL A 280 13.68 14.32 -2.91
C VAL A 280 14.13 14.37 -4.38
N TYR A 281 15.13 13.58 -4.76
CA TYR A 281 15.55 13.46 -6.16
C TYR A 281 14.39 13.05 -7.07
N LYS A 282 13.64 12.01 -6.69
CA LYS A 282 12.49 11.53 -7.47
C LYS A 282 11.40 12.59 -7.58
N ALA A 283 11.10 13.29 -6.49
CA ALA A 283 10.11 14.37 -6.45
C ALA A 283 10.53 15.56 -7.34
N LEU A 284 11.80 15.98 -7.31
CA LEU A 284 12.31 17.03 -8.21
C LEU A 284 12.17 16.64 -9.68
N ARG A 285 12.47 15.37 -10.03
CA ARG A 285 12.27 14.86 -11.39
C ARG A 285 10.80 14.89 -11.81
N CYS A 286 9.90 14.37 -10.99
CA CYS A 286 8.46 14.39 -11.28
C CYS A 286 7.94 15.82 -11.40
N LEU A 287 8.33 16.72 -10.50
CA LEU A 287 7.86 18.11 -10.54
C LEU A 287 8.42 18.88 -11.75
N SER A 288 9.64 18.57 -12.21
CA SER A 288 10.15 19.08 -13.48
C SER A 288 9.27 18.65 -14.65
N GLN A 289 8.88 17.37 -14.71
CA GLN A 289 8.00 16.86 -15.77
C GLN A 289 6.61 17.53 -15.71
N ILE A 290 6.08 17.76 -14.50
CA ILE A 290 4.85 18.53 -14.30
C ILE A 290 5.02 19.96 -14.81
N ALA A 291 6.13 20.63 -14.46
CA ALA A 291 6.43 21.98 -14.93
C ALA A 291 6.51 22.05 -16.46
N GLN A 292 7.11 21.04 -17.11
CA GLN A 292 7.16 20.91 -18.55
C GLN A 292 5.75 20.83 -19.17
N VAL A 293 4.88 19.97 -18.65
CA VAL A 293 3.47 19.83 -19.10
C VAL A 293 2.71 21.15 -19.01
N LEU A 294 3.02 21.95 -17.98
CA LEU A 294 2.39 23.25 -17.74
C LEU A 294 3.11 24.43 -18.40
N ASN A 295 4.12 24.18 -19.23
CA ASN A 295 4.93 25.19 -19.92
C ASN A 295 5.65 26.18 -18.96
N LYS A 296 6.07 25.71 -17.79
CA LYS A 296 6.84 26.48 -16.79
C LYS A 296 8.33 26.19 -16.95
N THR A 297 8.91 26.68 -18.05
CA THR A 297 10.28 26.35 -18.48
C THR A 297 11.35 26.67 -17.44
N GLU A 298 11.25 27.80 -16.73
CA GLU A 298 12.25 28.17 -15.71
C GLU A 298 12.22 27.22 -14.51
N ASP A 299 11.03 26.84 -14.05
CA ASP A 299 10.84 25.90 -12.95
C ASP A 299 11.35 24.51 -13.34
N MET A 300 11.01 24.04 -14.54
CA MET A 300 11.52 22.79 -15.11
C MET A 300 13.05 22.74 -15.07
N GLN A 301 13.71 23.74 -15.65
CA GLN A 301 15.18 23.78 -15.70
C GLN A 301 15.81 23.88 -14.31
N ARG A 302 15.21 24.64 -13.37
CA ARG A 302 15.68 24.74 -11.99
C ARG A 302 15.62 23.37 -11.30
N MET A 303 14.50 22.67 -11.42
CA MET A 303 14.30 21.36 -10.79
C MET A 303 15.19 20.28 -11.41
N GLU A 304 15.42 20.31 -12.73
CA GLU A 304 16.36 19.40 -13.41
C GLU A 304 17.78 19.55 -12.89
N ARG A 305 18.30 20.79 -12.85
CA ARG A 305 19.65 21.06 -12.33
C ARG A 305 19.80 20.57 -10.90
N ARG A 306 18.83 20.87 -10.03
CA ARG A 306 18.86 20.45 -8.63
C ARG A 306 18.78 18.93 -8.48
N ALA A 307 18.00 18.25 -9.30
CA ALA A 307 17.94 16.79 -9.31
C ALA A 307 19.29 16.19 -9.75
N ASP A 308 19.93 16.75 -10.78
CA ASP A 308 21.24 16.29 -11.27
C ASP A 308 22.34 16.47 -10.22
N GLU A 309 22.39 17.64 -9.57
CA GLU A 309 23.31 17.92 -8.47
C GLU A 309 23.11 16.97 -7.29
N LEU A 310 21.85 16.75 -6.88
CA LEU A 310 21.51 15.86 -5.77
C LEU A 310 21.88 14.40 -6.08
N LYS A 311 21.63 13.94 -7.30
CA LYS A 311 22.03 12.60 -7.74
C LYS A 311 23.55 12.42 -7.69
N ALA A 312 24.31 13.40 -8.19
CA ALA A 312 25.76 13.37 -8.15
C ALA A 312 26.29 13.34 -6.70
N SER A 313 25.68 14.09 -5.79
CA SER A 313 26.03 14.07 -4.37
C SER A 313 25.68 12.76 -3.67
N LEU A 314 24.50 12.19 -3.93
CA LEU A 314 24.13 10.86 -3.44
C LEU A 314 25.14 9.81 -3.87
N ILE A 315 25.49 9.76 -5.15
CA ILE A 315 26.45 8.77 -5.66
C ILE A 315 27.84 9.02 -5.09
N SER A 316 28.34 10.26 -5.12
CA SER A 316 29.72 10.55 -4.70
C SER A 316 29.97 10.41 -3.19
N LEU A 317 28.93 10.58 -2.35
CA LEU A 317 29.09 10.58 -0.90
C LEU A 317 28.56 9.32 -0.22
N LEU A 318 27.57 8.63 -0.81
CA LEU A 318 26.84 7.55 -0.13
C LEU A 318 26.93 6.20 -0.83
N TYR A 319 27.36 6.13 -2.08
CA TYR A 319 27.60 4.85 -2.74
C TYR A 319 28.97 4.29 -2.34
N ALA A 320 29.01 3.01 -1.96
CA ALA A 320 30.22 2.24 -1.69
C ALA A 320 30.47 1.25 -2.84
N PRO A 321 31.36 1.57 -3.80
CA PRO A 321 31.61 0.72 -4.96
C PRO A 321 32.06 -0.71 -4.62
N GLU A 322 32.80 -0.87 -3.53
CA GLU A 322 33.36 -2.14 -3.09
C GLU A 322 32.30 -3.08 -2.49
N GLN A 323 31.16 -2.56 -2.03
CA GLN A 323 29.98 -3.35 -1.65
C GLN A 323 28.94 -3.41 -2.77
N GLY A 324 28.96 -2.46 -3.71
CA GLY A 324 27.91 -2.28 -4.69
C GLY A 324 26.59 -1.84 -4.05
N ALA A 325 26.66 -1.02 -3.01
CA ALA A 325 25.52 -0.65 -2.17
C ALA A 325 25.61 0.80 -1.69
N PHE A 326 24.49 1.38 -1.25
CA PHE A 326 24.48 2.68 -0.58
C PHE A 326 24.52 2.52 0.94
N TYR A 327 25.31 3.37 1.61
CA TYR A 327 25.19 3.61 3.03
C TYR A 327 23.82 4.21 3.37
N ASP A 328 23.36 4.02 4.60
CA ASP A 328 22.08 4.54 5.09
C ASP A 328 22.03 6.08 5.20
N GLY A 329 23.20 6.72 5.29
CA GLY A 329 23.29 8.17 5.31
C GLY A 329 24.68 8.66 5.65
N LEU A 330 24.82 9.99 5.75
CA LEU A 330 26.01 10.62 6.31
C LEU A 330 25.73 11.07 7.74
N CYS A 331 26.71 10.86 8.60
CA CYS A 331 26.79 11.44 9.93
C CYS A 331 27.00 12.95 9.87
N ALA A 332 26.85 13.62 11.02
CA ALA A 332 27.01 15.07 11.09
C ALA A 332 28.43 15.58 10.79
N ASP A 333 29.43 14.73 11.01
CA ASP A 333 30.81 14.98 10.60
C ASP A 333 31.08 14.68 9.10
N ARG A 334 30.03 14.37 8.34
CA ARG A 334 30.03 14.05 6.91
C ARG A 334 30.74 12.74 6.57
N THR A 335 30.92 11.85 7.54
CA THR A 335 31.36 10.48 7.29
C THR A 335 30.16 9.55 7.04
N PRO A 336 30.29 8.47 6.26
CA PRO A 336 29.18 7.55 6.06
C PRO A 336 28.78 6.79 7.34
N ALA A 337 27.48 6.68 7.58
CA ALA A 337 26.92 5.79 8.58
C ALA A 337 27.15 4.34 8.11
N ARG A 338 28.04 3.60 8.78
CA ARG A 338 28.61 2.32 8.31
C ARG A 338 27.65 1.13 8.42
N HIS A 339 26.44 1.28 7.90
CA HIS A 339 25.46 0.23 7.72
C HIS A 339 24.90 0.28 6.28
N PHE A 340 24.57 -0.89 5.74
CA PHE A 340 24.03 -1.06 4.40
C PHE A 340 22.69 -1.77 4.51
N SER A 341 21.62 -1.01 4.72
CA SER A 341 20.26 -1.57 4.72
C SER A 341 19.82 -1.98 3.31
N GLN A 342 18.84 -2.89 3.24
CA GLN A 342 18.10 -3.12 2.00
C GLN A 342 17.44 -1.82 1.49
N HIS A 343 16.93 -0.98 2.40
CA HIS A 343 16.21 0.26 2.07
C HIS A 343 17.05 1.24 1.26
N ALA A 344 18.27 1.55 1.70
CA ALA A 344 19.11 2.55 1.05
C ALA A 344 19.35 2.22 -0.44
N SER A 345 19.71 0.95 -0.72
CA SER A 345 19.96 0.50 -2.09
C SER A 345 18.67 0.28 -2.89
N ALA A 346 17.58 -0.17 -2.26
CA ALA A 346 16.28 -0.34 -2.91
C ALA A 346 15.68 1.00 -3.36
N PHE A 347 15.71 2.01 -2.50
CA PHE A 347 15.23 3.36 -2.84
C PHE A 347 16.13 4.04 -3.87
N ALA A 348 17.45 3.86 -3.82
CA ALA A 348 18.33 4.33 -4.87
C ALA A 348 17.96 3.73 -6.24
N LEU A 349 17.67 2.43 -6.29
CA LEU A 349 17.23 1.74 -7.50
C LEU A 349 15.86 2.24 -7.99
N TYR A 350 14.86 2.30 -7.11
CA TYR A 350 13.50 2.81 -7.38
C TYR A 350 13.51 4.26 -7.90
N CYS A 351 14.34 5.11 -7.28
CA CYS A 351 14.41 6.51 -7.65
C CYS A 351 15.24 6.73 -8.92
N GLY A 352 16.13 5.80 -9.32
CA GLY A 352 17.03 5.95 -10.47
C GLY A 352 18.35 6.66 -10.13
N VAL A 353 18.80 6.53 -8.88
CA VAL A 353 20.04 7.10 -8.33
C VAL A 353 21.18 6.09 -8.54
N TYR A 354 21.60 5.94 -9.79
CA TYR A 354 22.79 5.19 -10.19
C TYR A 354 23.32 5.67 -11.53
N GLU A 355 24.58 5.36 -11.83
CA GLU A 355 25.25 5.72 -13.08
C GLU A 355 25.61 4.50 -13.91
N GLY A 356 25.06 4.45 -15.12
CA GLY A 356 25.34 3.38 -16.06
C GLY A 356 24.87 2.00 -15.60
N ASP A 357 25.18 1.01 -16.42
CA ASP A 357 24.69 -0.35 -16.26
C ASP A 357 25.50 -1.16 -15.22
N GLU A 358 26.77 -0.81 -15.03
CA GLU A 358 27.64 -1.46 -14.04
C GLU A 358 27.16 -1.22 -12.61
N MET A 359 26.94 0.04 -12.22
CA MET A 359 26.42 0.38 -10.89
C MET A 359 25.02 -0.22 -10.67
N ARG A 360 24.15 -0.17 -11.70
CA ARG A 360 22.82 -0.81 -11.68
C ARG A 360 22.93 -2.30 -11.33
N ARG A 361 23.80 -3.04 -12.02
CA ARG A 361 24.02 -4.47 -11.75
C ARG A 361 24.63 -4.72 -10.38
N ALA A 362 25.52 -3.86 -9.90
CA ALA A 362 26.11 -3.97 -8.56
C ALA A 362 25.03 -3.86 -7.47
N LEU A 363 24.15 -2.86 -7.56
CA LEU A 363 23.01 -2.68 -6.65
C LEU A 363 22.06 -3.87 -6.69
N ILE A 364 21.71 -4.36 -7.88
CA ILE A 364 20.87 -5.56 -8.05
C ILE A 364 21.54 -6.77 -7.39
N SER A 365 22.86 -6.95 -7.60
CA SER A 365 23.63 -8.03 -6.99
C SER A 365 23.64 -7.94 -5.46
N PHE A 366 23.82 -6.75 -4.90
CA PHE A 366 23.72 -6.53 -3.45
C PHE A 366 22.33 -6.92 -2.93
N LEU A 367 21.26 -6.46 -3.57
CA LEU A 367 19.88 -6.78 -3.18
C LEU A 367 19.57 -8.28 -3.30
N LYS A 368 20.06 -8.95 -4.35
CA LYS A 368 19.95 -10.41 -4.54
C LYS A 368 20.63 -11.19 -3.42
N LYS A 369 21.81 -10.75 -2.97
CA LYS A 369 22.54 -11.38 -1.85
C LYS A 369 21.78 -11.33 -0.52
N GLN A 370 20.81 -10.42 -0.35
CA GLN A 370 19.97 -10.39 0.84
C GLN A 370 19.01 -11.59 0.91
N GLY A 371 18.63 -12.17 -0.24
CA GLY A 371 17.85 -13.41 -0.38
C GLY A 371 16.40 -13.36 0.09
N LYS A 372 15.96 -12.26 0.71
CA LYS A 372 14.59 -12.07 1.22
C LYS A 372 14.26 -10.60 1.38
N ILE A 373 12.97 -10.33 1.58
CA ILE A 373 12.51 -9.01 2.01
C ILE A 373 12.93 -8.80 3.48
N LYS A 374 13.55 -7.65 3.75
CA LYS A 374 13.91 -7.16 5.10
C LYS A 374 13.23 -5.82 5.42
N MET A 375 12.37 -5.35 4.53
CA MET A 375 11.53 -4.17 4.68
C MET A 375 10.13 -4.58 5.17
N SER A 376 9.34 -3.61 5.61
CA SER A 376 7.91 -3.81 5.86
C SER A 376 7.15 -4.11 4.56
N VAL A 377 5.86 -4.43 4.69
CA VAL A 377 4.99 -4.60 3.52
C VAL A 377 4.85 -3.31 2.71
N TYR A 378 4.92 -2.13 3.35
CA TYR A 378 4.99 -0.83 2.69
C TYR A 378 6.31 -0.67 1.92
N GLY A 379 7.44 -0.96 2.58
CA GLY A 379 8.77 -0.85 1.96
C GLY A 379 8.97 -1.80 0.77
N ALA A 380 8.35 -2.98 0.82
CA ALA A 380 8.42 -3.97 -0.25
C ALA A 380 7.88 -3.48 -1.60
N PHE A 381 6.93 -2.53 -1.62
CA PHE A 381 6.49 -1.88 -2.85
C PHE A 381 7.67 -1.24 -3.60
N TYR A 382 8.48 -0.44 -2.91
CA TYR A 382 9.62 0.28 -3.49
C TYR A 382 10.73 -0.68 -3.94
N LEU A 383 10.98 -1.74 -3.17
CA LEU A 383 11.92 -2.80 -3.56
C LEU A 383 11.50 -3.46 -4.88
N LEU A 384 10.24 -3.91 -4.98
CA LEU A 384 9.74 -4.57 -6.19
C LEU A 384 9.73 -3.62 -7.38
N GLU A 385 9.19 -2.41 -7.21
CA GLU A 385 9.09 -1.41 -8.28
C GLU A 385 10.49 -1.03 -8.80
N GLY A 386 11.47 -0.85 -7.91
CA GLY A 386 12.85 -0.59 -8.29
C GLY A 386 13.52 -1.75 -9.03
N LEU A 387 13.33 -2.99 -8.54
CA LEU A 387 13.88 -4.19 -9.21
C LEU A 387 13.28 -4.36 -10.62
N TYR A 388 11.96 -4.27 -10.78
CA TYR A 388 11.32 -4.38 -12.09
C TYR A 388 11.74 -3.24 -13.02
N ALA A 389 11.77 -1.99 -12.55
CA ALA A 389 12.22 -0.85 -13.36
C ALA A 389 13.68 -1.00 -13.82
N ALA A 390 14.52 -1.64 -13.00
CA ALA A 390 15.92 -1.89 -13.31
C ALA A 390 16.16 -3.18 -14.12
N GLY A 391 15.12 -3.91 -14.55
CA GLY A 391 15.26 -5.14 -15.34
C GLY A 391 15.67 -6.37 -14.53
N ALA A 392 15.45 -6.37 -13.21
CA ALA A 392 15.75 -7.45 -12.28
C ALA A 392 14.50 -8.27 -11.91
N GLY A 393 13.52 -8.37 -12.80
CA GLY A 393 12.23 -8.98 -12.52
C GLY A 393 12.27 -10.45 -12.12
N ASP A 394 13.32 -11.21 -12.47
CA ASP A 394 13.50 -12.59 -11.99
C ASP A 394 13.55 -12.66 -10.46
N TYR A 395 14.30 -11.75 -9.83
CA TYR A 395 14.40 -11.72 -8.37
C TYR A 395 13.19 -11.04 -7.74
N ALA A 396 12.60 -10.03 -8.38
CA ALA A 396 11.35 -9.45 -7.89
C ALA A 396 10.21 -10.50 -7.87
N ALA A 397 10.13 -11.34 -8.90
CA ALA A 397 9.19 -12.45 -8.96
C ALA A 397 9.50 -13.53 -7.91
N GLU A 398 10.78 -13.85 -7.68
CA GLU A 398 11.20 -14.74 -6.59
C GLU A 398 10.72 -14.24 -5.22
N LEU A 399 10.87 -12.94 -4.93
CA LEU A 399 10.39 -12.32 -3.68
C LEU A 399 8.87 -12.37 -3.54
N LEU A 400 8.12 -12.12 -4.62
CA LEU A 400 6.66 -12.24 -4.64
C LEU A 400 6.17 -13.68 -4.39
N LEU A 401 6.95 -14.67 -4.83
CA LEU A 401 6.61 -16.09 -4.79
C LEU A 401 7.21 -16.83 -3.58
N GLN A 402 7.76 -16.13 -2.59
CA GLN A 402 8.24 -16.78 -1.37
C GLN A 402 7.09 -17.44 -0.60
N GLU A 403 7.22 -18.75 -0.37
CA GLU A 403 6.22 -19.61 0.29
C GLU A 403 6.44 -19.76 1.80
N ASP A 404 7.43 -19.07 2.38
CA ASP A 404 7.67 -19.15 3.83
C ASP A 404 6.46 -18.62 4.60
N THR A 405 5.84 -19.48 5.40
CA THR A 405 4.69 -19.18 6.25
C THR A 405 4.97 -19.37 7.73
N ALA A 406 6.25 -19.47 8.12
CA ALA A 406 6.65 -19.50 9.52
C ALA A 406 6.32 -18.18 10.22
N ASP A 407 6.17 -18.22 11.55
CA ASP A 407 5.95 -16.99 12.32
C ASP A 407 7.16 -16.05 12.19
N GLY A 408 6.89 -14.78 11.87
CA GLY A 408 7.93 -13.79 11.55
C GLY A 408 8.27 -13.68 10.06
N ALA A 409 7.70 -14.54 9.20
CA ALA A 409 7.89 -14.46 7.75
C ALA A 409 7.39 -13.13 7.17
N ARG A 410 8.05 -12.69 6.09
CA ARG A 410 7.76 -11.45 5.34
C ARG A 410 7.31 -11.78 3.92
N THR A 411 6.22 -12.54 3.83
CA THR A 411 5.70 -13.05 2.56
C THR A 411 4.20 -12.81 2.47
N TRP A 412 3.69 -12.65 1.25
CA TRP A 412 2.24 -12.65 1.02
C TRP A 412 1.64 -14.05 1.23
N ALA A 413 2.41 -15.12 1.04
CA ALA A 413 1.99 -16.48 1.38
C ALA A 413 1.65 -16.61 2.86
N TYR A 414 2.44 -16.02 3.77
CA TYR A 414 2.12 -15.98 5.20
C TYR A 414 0.75 -15.34 5.45
N MET A 415 0.47 -14.17 4.87
CA MET A 415 -0.82 -13.49 5.05
C MET A 415 -1.98 -14.40 4.62
N LEU A 416 -1.86 -15.03 3.46
CA LEU A 416 -2.87 -15.94 2.91
C LEU A 416 -3.09 -17.16 3.81
N GLU A 417 -2.02 -17.81 4.27
CA GLU A 417 -2.11 -19.03 5.10
C GLU A 417 -2.55 -18.74 6.53
N LYS A 418 -2.36 -17.52 7.03
CA LYS A 418 -2.98 -17.04 8.28
C LYS A 418 -4.44 -16.59 8.11
N GLY A 419 -5.01 -16.73 6.90
CA GLY A 419 -6.43 -16.51 6.63
C GLY A 419 -6.80 -15.05 6.41
N ALA A 420 -5.83 -14.15 6.19
CA ALA A 420 -6.11 -12.78 5.79
C ALA A 420 -6.83 -12.77 4.43
N THR A 421 -7.79 -11.85 4.29
CA THR A 421 -8.56 -11.72 3.04
C THR A 421 -8.52 -10.33 2.44
N ILE A 422 -8.13 -9.32 3.24
CA ILE A 422 -7.58 -8.03 2.82
C ILE A 422 -6.09 -8.04 3.21
N THR A 423 -5.22 -7.34 2.48
CA THR A 423 -3.81 -7.22 2.86
C THR A 423 -3.66 -6.57 4.23
N THR A 424 -2.61 -6.92 4.96
CA THR A 424 -2.46 -6.54 6.37
C THR A 424 -1.52 -5.35 6.56
N GLU A 425 -1.60 -4.67 7.71
CA GLU A 425 -0.77 -3.48 8.00
C GLU A 425 0.72 -3.82 8.12
N ALA A 426 1.06 -4.96 8.70
CA ALA A 426 2.43 -5.48 8.72
C ALA A 426 2.43 -6.91 8.19
N TRP A 427 3.62 -7.49 8.00
CA TRP A 427 3.73 -8.88 7.56
C TRP A 427 3.04 -9.87 8.49
N ASN A 428 3.17 -9.66 9.80
CA ASN A 428 2.65 -10.56 10.82
C ASN A 428 2.57 -9.91 12.22
N PRO A 429 1.75 -10.46 13.13
CA PRO A 429 1.62 -9.93 14.50
C PRO A 429 2.88 -10.04 15.36
N THR A 430 3.84 -10.90 15.04
CA THR A 430 5.13 -10.96 15.75
C THR A 430 5.96 -9.70 15.48
N ASN A 431 5.94 -9.21 14.24
CA ASN A 431 6.66 -8.01 13.83
C ASN A 431 5.93 -6.73 14.29
N LYS A 432 4.59 -6.76 14.33
CA LYS A 432 3.74 -5.66 14.81
C LYS A 432 2.50 -6.18 15.56
N PRO A 433 2.54 -6.32 16.90
CA PRO A 433 1.45 -6.91 17.67
C PRO A 433 0.11 -6.18 17.59
N ASN A 434 0.15 -4.86 17.36
CA ASN A 434 -1.02 -3.97 17.28
C ASN A 434 -1.47 -3.67 15.84
N MET A 435 -1.32 -4.63 14.93
CA MET A 435 -1.68 -4.49 13.51
C MET A 435 -3.14 -4.79 13.20
N THR A 436 -3.66 -4.22 12.11
CA THR A 436 -4.94 -4.61 11.47
C THR A 436 -4.71 -5.58 10.30
N PHE A 437 -5.71 -6.43 10.05
CA PHE A 437 -5.77 -7.33 8.90
C PHE A 437 -6.46 -6.70 7.66
N SER A 438 -6.75 -5.39 7.73
CA SER A 438 -7.34 -4.61 6.63
C SER A 438 -6.55 -3.33 6.38
N HIS A 439 -5.52 -3.40 5.53
CA HIS A 439 -4.66 -2.29 5.16
C HIS A 439 -4.22 -2.38 3.68
N PRO A 440 -4.66 -1.47 2.80
CA PRO A 440 -4.46 -1.59 1.35
C PRO A 440 -3.02 -1.31 0.91
N TRP A 441 -2.15 -0.72 1.73
CA TRP A 441 -0.74 -0.54 1.38
C TRP A 441 0.03 -1.86 1.15
N GLY A 442 -0.56 -3.00 1.56
CA GLY A 442 0.03 -4.32 1.37
C GLY A 442 -0.28 -4.91 -0.01
N SER A 443 -1.04 -4.18 -0.83
CA SER A 443 -1.55 -4.62 -2.13
C SER A 443 -0.58 -4.47 -3.29
N ALA A 444 0.68 -4.13 -3.02
CA ALA A 444 1.73 -4.02 -4.03
C ALA A 444 1.70 -5.10 -5.13
N PRO A 445 1.46 -6.41 -4.85
CA PRO A 445 1.36 -7.42 -5.89
C PRO A 445 0.33 -7.14 -7.00
N ALA A 446 -0.82 -6.51 -6.73
CA ALA A 446 -1.78 -6.14 -7.77
C ALA A 446 -1.11 -5.25 -8.82
N SER A 447 -0.44 -4.19 -8.36
CA SER A 447 0.32 -3.29 -9.25
C SER A 447 1.51 -4.01 -9.91
N GLN A 448 2.25 -4.84 -9.17
CA GLN A 448 3.50 -5.43 -9.66
C GLN A 448 3.28 -6.61 -10.61
N ILE A 449 2.14 -7.28 -10.56
CA ILE A 449 1.76 -8.23 -11.61
C ILE A 449 1.61 -7.49 -12.95
N VAL A 450 0.82 -6.42 -12.99
CA VAL A 450 0.57 -5.66 -14.24
C VAL A 450 1.80 -4.84 -14.68
N ARG A 451 2.31 -3.97 -13.80
CA ARG A 451 3.40 -3.01 -14.09
C ARG A 451 4.79 -3.64 -14.03
N GLY A 452 4.96 -4.72 -13.27
CA GLY A 452 6.25 -5.39 -13.07
C GLY A 452 6.42 -6.57 -14.01
N ILE A 453 5.66 -7.66 -13.76
CA ILE A 453 5.77 -8.93 -14.50
C ILE A 453 5.43 -8.74 -15.98
N PHE A 454 4.33 -8.06 -16.32
CA PHE A 454 3.98 -7.79 -17.73
C PHE A 454 4.58 -6.49 -18.26
N GLY A 455 5.08 -5.63 -17.37
CA GLY A 455 5.66 -4.33 -17.75
C GLY A 455 4.67 -3.38 -18.42
N ILE A 456 3.37 -3.53 -18.15
CA ILE A 456 2.33 -2.66 -18.73
C ILE A 456 2.33 -1.32 -17.99
N ARG A 457 2.88 -0.29 -18.64
CA ARG A 457 3.03 1.06 -18.06
C ARG A 457 2.76 2.14 -19.11
N PRO A 458 2.05 3.23 -18.79
CA PRO A 458 1.95 4.36 -19.69
C PRO A 458 3.31 5.04 -19.87
N LEU A 459 3.72 5.27 -21.11
CA LEU A 459 4.88 6.09 -21.48
C LEU A 459 4.48 7.50 -21.90
N GLU A 460 3.23 7.66 -22.31
CA GLU A 460 2.58 8.93 -22.59
C GLU A 460 1.23 9.01 -21.87
N PRO A 461 0.76 10.23 -21.54
CA PRO A 461 -0.45 10.44 -20.77
C PRO A 461 -1.68 9.75 -21.38
N GLY A 462 -2.51 9.16 -20.53
CA GLY A 462 -3.74 8.46 -20.93
C GLY A 462 -3.49 7.28 -21.86
N PHE A 463 -2.36 6.58 -21.66
CA PHE A 463 -1.93 5.46 -22.50
C PHE A 463 -1.87 5.85 -24.00
N GLY A 464 -1.44 7.08 -24.33
CA GLY A 464 -1.11 7.48 -25.71
C GLY A 464 -0.11 6.54 -26.37
N ARG A 465 0.89 6.16 -25.57
CA ARG A 465 1.87 5.12 -25.83
C ARG A 465 2.12 4.42 -24.51
N PHE A 466 2.34 3.11 -24.55
CA PHE A 466 2.61 2.30 -23.36
C PHE A 466 3.70 1.28 -23.64
N GLN A 467 4.30 0.80 -22.57
CA GLN A 467 5.27 -0.29 -22.59
C GLN A 467 4.56 -1.62 -22.38
N VAL A 468 5.09 -2.68 -22.99
CA VAL A 468 4.93 -4.06 -22.53
C VAL A 468 6.34 -4.62 -22.43
N TRP A 469 6.76 -4.99 -21.23
CA TRP A 469 8.11 -5.49 -20.97
C TRP A 469 8.04 -6.65 -19.99
N ILE A 470 7.80 -7.84 -20.56
CA ILE A 470 7.58 -9.05 -19.79
C ILE A 470 8.87 -9.45 -19.07
N GLN A 471 8.79 -9.56 -17.75
CA GLN A 471 9.83 -10.04 -16.85
C GLN A 471 9.26 -11.20 -16.04
N ALA A 472 9.08 -12.33 -16.72
CA ALA A 472 8.32 -13.49 -16.23
C ALA A 472 8.96 -14.23 -15.05
N GLY A 473 10.24 -14.01 -14.76
CA GLY A 473 10.98 -14.81 -13.79
C GLY A 473 10.90 -16.29 -14.13
N THR A 474 10.40 -17.09 -13.19
CA THR A 474 10.25 -18.55 -13.34
C THR A 474 8.87 -18.96 -13.90
N LEU A 475 7.98 -18.02 -14.22
CA LEU A 475 6.66 -18.33 -14.75
C LEU A 475 6.78 -18.91 -16.17
N GLN A 476 6.07 -20.02 -16.42
CA GLN A 476 6.07 -20.69 -17.73
C GLN A 476 5.01 -20.15 -18.66
N LYS A 477 3.87 -19.72 -18.11
CA LYS A 477 2.76 -19.12 -18.83
C LYS A 477 2.01 -18.17 -17.92
N ALA A 478 1.52 -17.07 -18.48
CA ALA A 478 0.58 -16.19 -17.78
C ALA A 478 -0.22 -15.34 -18.78
N SER A 479 -1.40 -14.90 -18.35
CA SER A 479 -2.24 -13.94 -19.06
C SER A 479 -2.76 -12.89 -18.11
N VAL A 480 -2.83 -11.64 -18.56
CA VAL A 480 -3.41 -10.52 -17.82
C VAL A 480 -4.29 -9.67 -18.72
N THR A 481 -5.39 -9.18 -18.17
CA THR A 481 -6.17 -8.08 -18.72
C THR A 481 -6.06 -6.90 -17.77
N ALA A 482 -5.40 -5.84 -18.23
CA ALA A 482 -5.21 -4.60 -17.48
C ALA A 482 -6.18 -3.53 -18.00
N PRO A 483 -7.12 -3.02 -17.19
CA PRO A 483 -8.01 -1.95 -17.60
C PRO A 483 -7.25 -0.62 -17.77
N THR A 484 -7.64 0.18 -18.75
CA THR A 484 -7.07 1.52 -18.99
C THR A 484 -8.15 2.50 -19.45
N VAL A 485 -7.87 3.81 -19.41
CA VAL A 485 -8.76 4.85 -19.97
C VAL A 485 -9.12 4.69 -21.44
N LYS A 486 -8.38 3.89 -22.21
CA LYS A 486 -8.63 3.62 -23.64
C LYS A 486 -9.15 2.21 -23.91
N GLY A 487 -9.55 1.49 -22.87
CA GLY A 487 -9.95 0.09 -22.93
C GLY A 487 -8.86 -0.86 -22.44
N PRO A 488 -9.19 -2.15 -22.31
CA PRO A 488 -8.29 -3.13 -21.72
C PRO A 488 -7.09 -3.45 -22.62
N ILE A 489 -5.93 -3.66 -21.99
CA ILE A 489 -4.73 -4.24 -22.61
C ILE A 489 -4.65 -5.70 -22.16
N CYS A 490 -4.74 -6.63 -23.12
CA CYS A 490 -4.59 -8.06 -22.88
C CYS A 490 -3.21 -8.54 -23.32
N VAL A 491 -2.46 -9.20 -22.43
CA VAL A 491 -1.14 -9.77 -22.74
C VAL A 491 -1.08 -11.20 -22.23
N SER A 492 -0.53 -12.10 -23.02
CA SER A 492 -0.24 -13.49 -22.62
C SER A 492 1.09 -13.95 -23.18
N PHE A 493 1.78 -14.84 -22.46
CA PHE A 493 2.99 -15.52 -22.92
C PHE A 493 2.99 -16.99 -22.56
#